data_AF-A0A1H7S5U5-F1
#
_entry.id   AF-A0A1H7S5U5-F1
#
_cell.length_a   1.000
_cell.length_b   1.000
_cell.length_c   1.000
_cell.angle_alpha   90.00
_cell.angle_beta   90.00
_cell.angle_gamma   90.00
#
_symmetry.space_group_name_H-M   'P 1'
#
loop_
_entity.id
_entity.type
_entity.pdbx_description
1 polymer ?
#
loop_
_entity_poly.entity_id
_entity_poly.type
_entity_poly.pdbx_seq_one_letter_code
_entity_poly.pdbx_strand_id
1 'polypeptide(L)' 'MVTVWSKQAIAELKKAYEYILQDSPQNAAKVRDEIIEITIDLPKHPQKYPPDKYKAPNDGTWRVLKSTITG' A
#
# COMPACT_ATOMS: atom_id res chain seq x y z
N MET A 1 -6.40 17.22 -2.73
CA MET A 1 -6.75 15.83 -3.07
C MET A 1 -6.55 14.99 -1.81
N VAL A 2 -7.37 13.96 -1.57
CA VAL A 2 -7.26 13.08 -0.40
C VAL A 2 -7.23 11.63 -0.86
N THR A 3 -6.40 10.79 -0.24
CA THR A 3 -6.37 9.35 -0.53
C THR A 3 -7.57 8.68 0.13
N VAL A 4 -8.41 8.03 -0.68
CA VAL A 4 -9.57 7.27 -0.19
C VAL A 4 -9.28 5.78 -0.33
N TRP A 5 -9.42 5.06 0.77
CA TRP A 5 -9.22 3.62 0.83
C TRP A 5 -10.52 2.88 0.55
N SER A 6 -10.49 1.88 -0.33
CA SER A 6 -11.63 0.99 -0.53
C SER A 6 -11.81 0.06 0.67
N LYS A 7 -13.02 -0.47 0.87
CA LYS A 7 -13.28 -1.50 1.89
C LYS A 7 -12.34 -2.71 1.74
N GLN A 8 -12.05 -3.09 0.49
CA GLN A 8 -11.13 -4.18 0.20
C GLN A 8 -9.70 -3.84 0.63
N ALA A 9 -9.20 -2.65 0.32
CA ALA A 9 -7.84 -2.24 0.73
C ALA A 9 -7.67 -2.23 2.26
N ILE A 10 -8.69 -1.77 2.99
CA ILE A 10 -8.71 -1.80 4.46
C ILE A 10 -8.66 -3.24 4.98
N ALA A 11 -9.46 -4.14 4.39
CA ALA A 11 -9.51 -5.54 4.79
C ALA A 11 -8.18 -6.27 4.52
N GLU A 12 -7.57 -6.04 3.36
CA GLU A 12 -6.27 -6.63 3.00
C GLU A 12 -5.13 -6.11 3.90
N LEU A 13 -5.10 -4.80 4.19
CA LEU A 13 -4.12 -4.23 5.14
C LEU A 13 -4.26 -4.87 6.52
N LYS A 14 -5.48 -5.01 7.03
CA LYS A 14 -5.75 -5.64 8.32
C LYS A 14 -5.28 -7.09 8.34
N LYS A 15 -5.60 -7.86 7.30
CA LYS A 15 -5.19 -9.26 7.16
C LYS A 15 -3.67 -9.41 7.10
N ALA A 16 -3.00 -8.57 6.32
CA ALA A 16 -1.54 -8.57 6.24
C ALA A 16 -0.88 -8.22 7.59
N TYR A 17 -1.41 -7.20 8.28
CA TYR A 17 -0.95 -6.83 9.61
C TYR A 17 -1.11 -7.98 10.61
N GLU A 18 -2.30 -8.58 10.69
CA GLU A 18 -2.58 -9.70 11.60
C GLU A 18 -1.70 -10.92 11.33
N TYR A 19 -1.39 -11.19 10.05
CA TYR A 19 -0.49 -12.27 9.65
C TYR A 19 0.95 -12.02 10.12
N ILE A 20 1.51 -10.84 9.81
CA ILE A 20 2.88 -10.48 10.21
C ILE A 20 3.00 -10.40 11.73
N LEU A 21 1.94 -9.93 12.41
CA LEU A 21 1.89 -9.81 13.87
C LEU A 21 2.11 -11.16 14.59
N GLN A 22 1.76 -12.28 13.96
CA GLN A 22 1.99 -13.61 14.55
C GLN A 22 3.49 -13.94 14.68
N ASP A 23 4.33 -13.36 13.80
CA ASP A 23 5.76 -13.62 13.75
C ASP A 23 6.56 -12.48 14.40
N SER A 24 6.24 -11.23 14.06
CA SER A 24 6.92 -10.05 14.59
C SER A 24 6.00 -8.84 14.71
N PRO A 25 5.63 -8.43 15.93
CA PRO A 25 4.88 -7.21 16.18
C PRO A 25 5.57 -5.94 15.66
N GLN A 26 6.91 -5.90 15.74
CA GLN A 26 7.71 -4.77 15.25
C GLN A 26 7.63 -4.66 13.73
N ASN A 27 7.75 -5.79 13.01
CA ASN A 27 7.63 -5.79 11.55
C ASN A 27 6.19 -5.45 11.11
N ALA A 28 5.18 -5.93 11.84
CA ALA A 28 3.78 -5.60 11.56
C ALA A 28 3.53 -4.08 11.67
N ALA A 29 4.04 -3.45 12.73
CA ALA A 29 3.97 -2.00 12.89
C ALA A 29 4.74 -1.25 11.78
N LYS A 30 5.97 -1.67 11.48
CA LYS A 30 6.80 -1.06 10.42
C LYS A 30 6.10 -1.07 9.06
N VAL A 31 5.58 -2.23 8.64
CA VAL A 31 4.90 -2.37 7.34
C VAL A 31 3.63 -1.53 7.29
N ARG A 32 2.83 -1.52 8.37
CA ARG A 32 1.64 -0.67 8.46
C ARG A 32 1.99 0.81 8.29
N ASP A 33 2.99 1.28 9.04
CA ASP A 33 3.36 2.69 9.07
C ASP A 33 3.93 3.14 7.72
N GLU A 34 4.78 2.33 7.09
CA GLU A 34 5.32 2.62 5.75
C GLU A 34 4.21 2.72 4.69
N ILE A 35 3.22 1.82 4.71
CA ILE A 35 2.07 1.91 3.79
C ILE A 35 1.26 3.19 4.05
N ILE A 36 1.00 3.52 5.31
CA ILE A 36 0.25 4.73 5.67
C ILE A 36 1.00 5.98 5.18
N GLU A 37 2.30 6.08 5.45
CA GLU A 37 3.14 7.20 5.01
C GLU A 37 3.13 7.38 3.49
N ILE A 38 3.29 6.29 2.74
CA ILE A 38 3.19 6.31 1.27
C ILE A 38 1.83 6.87 0.85
N THR A 39 0.73 6.41 1.45
CA THR A 39 -0.62 6.86 1.07
C THR A 39 -0.92 8.31 1.45
N ILE A 40 -0.29 8.85 2.49
CA ILE A 40 -0.38 10.27 2.86
C ILE A 40 0.37 11.15 1.85
N ASP A 41 1.44 10.65 1.25
CA ASP A 41 2.23 11.38 0.25
C ASP A 41 1.61 11.37 -1.16
N LEU A 42 0.85 10.32 -1.50
CA LEU A 42 0.22 10.15 -2.83
C LEU A 42 -0.54 11.40 -3.33
N PRO A 43 -1.36 12.11 -2.55
CA PRO A 43 -2.09 13.28 -3.05
C PRO A 43 -1.19 14.45 -3.43
N LYS A 44 0.04 14.52 -2.90
CA LYS A 44 1.05 15.53 -3.27
C LYS A 44 1.67 15.21 -4.62
N HIS A 45 1.82 13.92 -4.94
CA HIS A 45 2.44 13.42 -6.16
C HIS A 45 1.63 12.25 -6.78
N PRO A 46 0.43 12.50 -7.32
CA PRO A 46 -0.49 11.44 -7.76
C PRO A 46 0.03 10.59 -8.93
N GLN A 47 1.06 11.06 -9.64
CA GLN A 47 1.74 10.34 -10.72
C GLN A 47 3.08 9.72 -10.30
N LYS A 48 3.42 9.76 -9.00
CA LYS A 48 4.68 9.21 -8.46
C LYS A 48 4.88 7.75 -8.84
N TYR A 49 3.79 6.98 -8.89
CA TYR A 49 3.81 5.58 -9.27
C TYR A 49 3.11 5.38 -10.62
N PRO A 50 3.72 4.66 -11.57
CA PRO A 50 3.10 4.39 -12.86
C PRO A 50 1.92 3.43 -12.70
N PRO A 51 0.94 3.47 -13.62
CA PRO A 51 -0.10 2.46 -13.69
C PRO A 51 0.47 1.05 -13.79
N ASP A 52 -0.16 0.10 -13.11
CA ASP A 52 0.16 -1.31 -13.25
C ASP A 52 -0.32 -1.83 -14.61
N LYS A 53 0.63 -2.18 -15.47
CA LYS A 53 0.39 -2.72 -16.82
C LYS A 53 -0.05 -4.19 -16.83
N TYR A 54 0.07 -4.89 -15.70
CA TYR A 54 -0.30 -6.31 -15.56
C TYR A 54 -1.71 -6.51 -14.99
N LYS A 55 -2.28 -5.48 -14.36
CA LYS A 55 -3.70 -5.45 -13.98
C LYS A 55 -4.54 -4.96 -15.17
N ALA A 56 -5.36 -5.84 -15.73
CA ALA A 56 -6.35 -5.48 -16.75
C ALA A 56 -7.74 -5.99 -16.33
N PRO A 57 -8.81 -5.17 -16.41
CA PRO A 57 -8.81 -3.74 -16.73
C PRO A 57 -8.26 -2.89 -15.56
N ASN A 58 -7.50 -1.85 -15.86
CA ASN A 58 -7.01 -0.85 -14.91
C ASN A 58 -7.46 0.54 -15.37
N ASP A 59 -8.39 1.12 -14.64
CA ASP A 59 -8.93 2.48 -14.81
C ASP A 59 -7.98 3.57 -14.29
N GLY A 60 -6.75 3.20 -13.94
CA GLY A 60 -5.72 4.08 -13.39
C GLY A 60 -5.64 4.04 -11.86
N THR A 61 -6.46 3.23 -11.18
CA THR A 61 -6.40 3.05 -9.73
C THR A 61 -5.29 2.09 -9.28
N TRP A 62 -4.87 1.15 -10.12
CA TRP A 62 -3.81 0.20 -9.79
C TRP A 62 -2.45 0.78 -10.17
N ARG A 63 -1.56 0.92 -9.18
CA ARG A 63 -0.23 1.51 -9.32
C ARG A 63 0.83 0.53 -8.89
N VAL A 64 1.98 0.53 -9.58
CA VAL A 64 3.13 -0.31 -9.21
C VAL A 64 3.88 0.35 -8.07
N LEU A 65 3.83 -0.27 -6.90
CA LEU A 65 4.71 0.04 -5.78
C LEU A 65 6.01 -0.76 -5.95
N LYS A 66 7.10 -0.07 -6.31
CA LYS A 66 8.44 -0.66 -6.14
C LYS A 66 8.80 -0.52 -4.66
N SER A 67 8.66 -1.61 -3.93
CA SER A 67 9.19 -1.68 -2.57
C SER A 67 10.69 -2.02 -2.65
N THR A 68 11.54 -1.10 -2.21
CA THR A 68 12.95 -1.38 -1.91
C THR A 68 13.04 -1.96 -0.49
N ILE A 69 12.49 -3.15 -0.27
CA ILE A 69 12.88 -3.96 0.89
C ILE A 69 14.19 -4.64 0.49
N THR A 70 15.29 -3.90 0.59
CA THR A 70 16.63 -4.52 0.60
C THR A 70 16.76 -5.26 1.93
N GLY A 71 16.89 -6.58 1.83
CA GLY A 71 17.28 -7.45 2.94
C GLY A 71 18.73 -7.25 3.35
#